data_AF-A0A7W1F562-F1
#
_entry.id   AF-A0A7W1F562-F1
#
_cell.length_a   1.000
_cell.length_b   1.000
_cell.length_c   1.000
_cell.angle_alpha   90.00
_cell.angle_beta   90.00
_cell.angle_gamma   90.00
#
_symmetry.space_group_name_H-M   'P 1'
#
loop_
_entity.id
_entity.type
_entity.pdbx_description
1 polymer ?
#
loop_
_entity_poly.entity_id
_entity_poly.type
_entity_poly.pdbx_seq_one_letter_code
_entity_poly.pdbx_strand_id
1 'polypeptide(L)'
;PFSDVELRQLAQRGSLTPTTLVRASGMQRSIPASRIGGLFPAPSVAPPPLSPLPPLPELPASPAEAIANSLGIPSGQALFRESAPTSRPAVETQTATTSARPTTRRIAPLEVRPTTSLHARAPIAPPPLRPQPIPLAAPPWRDLWPLAVVVLGLGWGVGGLLTFEQRYTPDSGFAIFVLALAALPLATLAFLHWLRPRHVPWGSAVFALIFTAIGGILTLLAMQWAAAVVAGGRIRFFGKAAIILVVLFAIGWAYHMTESDSFLMRWVGYVFGVGLCEEAVKLLPLAWMITGAHRRMGLHGFMMIGFASGIGFGVAEALYLYNPWHDDMPAEYAAAGFHAYRVPEVGGNVIRWFALVPSHAMWTAACAAFLWKWGDDYSGSESFWGKAWVVAKAAGLMAFIHGTYDAICSLGTIAAAIASATSFAALAWVGYYFTTDETDPPEVPAQPALLLTHRVGVLAAGLCAAAVLLVPAIAMGTDQRSWLRAVLPPAIRPYLAGLALPPDRGAVGLVLDCRLDEEVGIVGTLVNKGASPLSALTVTCIDEKDERHEMLCEELAPGGSWKIDPDEWLFAPAEQVEVTWEGQEQPVHFTLP
;
A
#
# COMPACT_ATOMS: atom_id res chain seq x y z
N PRO A 1 10.16 34.54 -27.67
CA PRO A 1 10.15 35.38 -26.45
C PRO A 1 8.99 36.35 -26.60
N PHE A 2 8.19 36.54 -25.56
CA PHE A 2 6.99 37.39 -25.63
C PHE A 2 7.29 38.76 -25.03
N SER A 3 6.77 39.82 -25.63
CA SER A 3 6.70 41.14 -25.01
C SER A 3 5.75 41.13 -23.80
N ASP A 4 5.92 42.09 -22.89
CA ASP A 4 5.01 42.24 -21.73
C ASP A 4 3.55 42.44 -22.16
N VAL A 5 3.32 43.09 -23.31
CA VAL A 5 1.99 43.31 -23.89
C VAL A 5 1.36 42.00 -24.36
N GLU A 6 2.11 41.16 -25.07
CA GLU A 6 1.64 39.85 -25.53
C GLU A 6 1.34 38.91 -24.34
N LEU A 7 2.20 38.90 -23.32
CA LEU A 7 1.97 38.09 -22.13
C LEU A 7 0.69 38.50 -21.40
N ARG A 8 0.41 39.81 -21.29
CA ARG A 8 -0.85 40.31 -20.70
C ARG A 8 -2.06 39.93 -21.53
N GLN A 9 -1.97 40.02 -22.86
CA GLN A 9 -3.06 39.61 -23.75
C GLN A 9 -3.34 38.10 -23.66
N LEU A 10 -2.29 37.27 -23.60
CA LEU A 10 -2.41 35.83 -23.43
C LEU A 10 -2.99 35.46 -22.05
N ALA A 11 -2.60 36.17 -20.99
CA ALA A 11 -3.20 35.99 -19.66
C ALA A 11 -4.68 36.42 -19.63
N GLN A 12 -5.03 37.56 -20.24
CA GLN A 12 -6.41 38.04 -20.33
C GLN A 12 -7.34 37.11 -21.13
N ARG A 13 -6.80 36.43 -22.14
CA ARG A 13 -7.54 35.42 -22.93
C ARG A 13 -7.63 34.05 -22.25
N GLY A 14 -7.06 33.90 -21.05
CA GLY A 14 -7.00 32.63 -20.33
C GLY A 14 -6.03 31.60 -20.92
N SER A 15 -5.16 32.01 -21.85
CA SER A 15 -4.17 31.14 -22.49
C SER A 15 -2.92 30.91 -21.64
N LEU A 16 -2.73 31.68 -20.57
CA LEU A 16 -1.67 31.47 -19.58
C LEU A 16 -2.28 31.13 -18.22
N THR A 17 -1.80 30.05 -17.61
CA THR A 17 -2.05 29.75 -16.20
C THR A 17 -0.87 30.25 -15.35
N PRO A 18 -1.03 30.41 -14.03
CA PRO A 18 0.07 30.82 -13.13
C PRO A 18 1.34 29.95 -13.23
N THR A 19 1.21 28.70 -13.67
CA THR A 19 2.31 27.73 -13.81
C THR A 19 2.88 27.65 -15.22
N THR A 20 2.23 28.22 -16.24
CA THR A 20 2.74 28.20 -17.63
C THR A 20 4.14 28.81 -17.70
N LEU A 21 5.11 28.06 -18.23
CA LEU A 21 6.47 28.55 -18.43
C LEU A 21 6.51 29.50 -19.63
N VAL A 22 6.84 30.76 -19.37
CA VAL A 22 6.92 31.81 -20.39
C VAL A 22 8.31 32.44 -20.38
N ARG A 23 8.80 32.84 -21.56
CA ARG A 23 10.06 33.55 -21.72
C ARG A 23 9.79 34.97 -22.18
N ALA A 24 9.81 35.92 -21.24
CA ALA A 24 9.65 37.34 -21.53
C ALA A 24 10.84 37.89 -22.33
N SER A 25 10.63 38.96 -23.09
CA SER A 25 11.70 39.64 -23.82
C SER A 25 12.79 40.11 -22.83
N GLY A 26 14.06 39.83 -23.15
CA GLY A 26 15.19 40.12 -22.27
C GLY A 26 15.50 39.05 -21.20
N MET A 27 14.65 38.03 -21.02
CA MET A 27 14.94 36.91 -20.10
C MET A 27 15.68 35.76 -20.81
N GLN A 28 16.75 35.28 -20.18
CA GLN A 28 17.58 34.16 -20.67
C GLN A 28 16.93 32.78 -20.45
N ARG A 29 15.97 32.67 -19.52
CA ARG A 29 15.31 31.40 -19.17
C ARG A 29 13.80 31.60 -19.07
N SER A 30 13.05 30.55 -19.37
CA SER A 30 11.60 30.53 -19.13
C SER A 30 11.33 30.46 -17.63
N ILE A 31 10.37 31.23 -17.14
CA ILE A 31 9.91 31.23 -15.74
C ILE A 31 8.39 31.04 -15.70
N PRO A 32 7.82 30.54 -14.58
CA PRO A 32 6.37 30.47 -14.43
C PRO A 32 5.74 31.87 -14.57
N ALA A 33 4.63 31.96 -15.30
CA ALA A 33 3.94 33.22 -15.58
C ALA A 33 3.54 33.99 -14.31
N SER A 34 3.28 33.28 -13.20
CA SER A 34 3.02 33.87 -11.87
C SER A 34 4.17 34.72 -11.31
N ARG A 35 5.40 34.52 -11.78
CA ARG A 35 6.57 35.32 -11.36
C ARG A 35 6.73 36.62 -12.15
N ILE A 36 5.90 36.85 -13.18
CA ILE A 36 5.89 38.10 -13.95
C ILE A 36 4.90 39.06 -13.29
N GLY A 37 5.43 40.15 -12.74
CA GLY A 37 4.64 41.13 -11.99
C GLY A 37 3.50 41.73 -12.82
N GLY A 38 2.28 41.69 -12.27
CA GLY A 38 1.09 42.27 -12.91
C GLY A 38 0.50 41.47 -14.06
N LEU A 39 0.94 40.21 -14.26
CA LEU A 39 0.35 39.31 -15.26
C LEU A 39 -0.97 38.70 -14.79
N PHE A 40 -1.06 38.38 -13.50
CA PHE A 40 -2.27 37.92 -12.83
C PHE A 40 -2.68 38.94 -11.77
N PRO A 41 -3.99 39.12 -11.49
CA PRO A 41 -4.42 39.89 -10.34
C PRO A 41 -3.76 39.33 -9.09
N ALA A 42 -3.25 40.20 -8.22
CA ALA A 42 -2.75 39.76 -6.92
C ALA A 42 -3.87 38.94 -6.24
N PRO A 43 -3.55 37.77 -5.65
CA PRO A 43 -4.56 37.00 -4.94
C PRO A 43 -5.25 37.96 -3.98
N SER A 44 -6.56 38.14 -4.18
CA SER A 44 -7.38 38.99 -3.32
C SER A 44 -7.06 38.58 -1.89
N VAL A 45 -6.53 39.52 -1.10
CA VAL A 45 -6.32 39.32 0.32
C VAL A 45 -7.64 38.80 0.85
N ALA A 46 -7.63 37.55 1.34
CA ALA A 46 -8.83 36.93 1.87
C ALA A 46 -9.51 37.94 2.82
N PRO A 47 -10.84 38.14 2.70
CA PRO A 47 -11.53 39.07 3.57
C PRO A 47 -11.16 38.75 5.02
N PRO A 48 -10.98 39.76 5.89
CA PRO A 48 -10.70 39.52 7.30
C PRO A 48 -11.72 38.52 7.84
N PRO A 49 -11.31 37.56 8.70
CA PRO A 49 -12.22 36.56 9.23
C PRO A 49 -13.49 37.25 9.74
N LEU A 50 -14.63 36.79 9.24
CA LEU A 50 -15.94 37.27 9.67
C LEU A 50 -15.97 37.28 11.21
N SER A 51 -16.40 38.41 11.79
CA SER A 51 -16.73 38.49 13.21
C SER A 51 -17.55 37.27 13.61
N PRO A 52 -17.32 36.69 14.81
CA PRO A 52 -18.03 35.49 15.24
C PRO A 52 -19.53 35.68 15.08
N LEU A 53 -20.17 34.75 14.37
CA LEU A 53 -21.63 34.68 14.25
C LEU A 53 -22.24 34.71 15.66
N PRO A 54 -23.36 35.44 15.86
CA PRO A 54 -24.15 35.25 17.06
C PRO A 54 -24.49 33.76 17.22
N PRO A 55 -24.54 33.24 18.46
CA PRO A 55 -24.83 31.83 18.70
C PRO A 55 -26.11 31.44 17.98
N LEU A 56 -26.02 30.36 17.19
CA LEU A 56 -27.19 29.75 16.57
C LEU A 56 -28.23 29.46 17.67
N PRO A 57 -29.53 29.72 17.43
CA PRO A 57 -30.58 29.24 18.31
C PRO A 57 -30.45 27.72 18.45
N GLU A 58 -30.54 27.23 19.70
CA GLU A 58 -30.44 25.81 20.03
C GLU A 58 -31.34 24.99 19.11
N LEU A 59 -30.73 24.10 18.33
CA LEU A 59 -31.47 23.08 17.60
C LEU A 59 -32.12 22.14 18.63
N PRO A 60 -33.38 21.73 18.42
CA PRO A 60 -34.04 20.78 19.32
C PRO A 60 -33.24 19.47 19.38
N ALA A 61 -33.19 18.89 20.58
CA ALA A 61 -32.50 17.65 20.89
C ALA A 61 -32.71 16.59 19.81
N SER A 62 -31.64 15.87 19.48
CA SER A 62 -31.70 14.84 18.45
C SER A 62 -32.76 13.77 18.83
N PRO A 63 -33.37 13.08 17.85
CA PRO A 63 -34.29 11.98 18.12
C PRO A 63 -33.71 10.89 19.03
N ALA A 64 -32.38 10.76 19.08
CA ALA A 64 -31.69 9.82 19.96
C ALA A 64 -31.73 10.23 21.45
N GLU A 65 -31.73 11.53 21.77
CA GLU A 65 -31.86 12.05 23.14
C GLU A 65 -33.30 11.95 23.66
N ALA A 66 -34.29 12.12 22.78
CA ALA A 66 -35.70 11.92 23.12
C ALA A 66 -36.01 10.45 23.48
N ILE A 67 -35.33 9.51 22.82
CA ILE A 67 -35.44 8.06 23.09
C ILE A 67 -34.71 7.68 24.39
N ALA A 68 -33.53 8.26 24.66
CA ALA A 68 -32.80 8.01 25.90
C ALA A 68 -33.57 8.51 27.14
N ASN A 69 -34.23 9.66 27.03
CA ASN A 69 -35.04 10.24 28.11
C ASN A 69 -36.37 9.51 28.34
N SER A 70 -36.98 8.93 27.30
CA SER A 70 -38.21 8.12 27.46
C SER A 70 -37.94 6.73 28.06
N LEU A 71 -36.71 6.23 27.93
CA LEU A 71 -36.29 4.92 28.45
C LEU A 71 -35.66 4.97 29.85
N GLY A 72 -35.59 6.15 30.49
CA GLY A 72 -35.03 6.30 31.84
C GLY A 72 -33.55 5.92 31.95
N ILE A 73 -32.80 5.98 30.85
CA ILE A 73 -31.37 5.66 30.83
C ILE A 73 -30.60 6.90 31.35
N PRO A 74 -29.86 6.81 32.48
CA PRO A 74 -29.11 7.95 32.98
C PRO A 74 -28.04 8.38 31.98
N SER A 75 -28.01 9.66 31.62
CA SER A 75 -26.96 10.24 30.78
C SER A 75 -25.59 10.12 31.48
N GLY A 76 -24.60 9.66 30.73
CA GLY A 76 -23.30 9.18 31.22
C GLY A 76 -22.33 10.19 31.82
N GLN A 77 -22.79 11.28 32.45
CA GLN A 77 -21.91 12.25 33.12
C GLN A 77 -21.76 12.05 34.64
N ALA A 78 -22.36 11.01 35.22
CA ALA A 78 -22.32 10.78 36.68
C ALA A 78 -21.25 9.80 37.19
N LEU A 79 -20.33 9.30 36.36
CA LEU A 79 -19.36 8.25 36.75
C LEU A 79 -17.92 8.71 37.00
N PHE A 80 -17.61 10.01 36.92
CA PHE A 80 -16.33 10.56 37.35
C PHE A 80 -16.52 11.69 38.36
N ARG A 81 -16.69 11.31 39.63
CA ARG A 81 -16.41 12.20 40.76
C ARG A 81 -15.21 11.63 41.52
N GLU A 82 -14.08 12.31 41.38
CA GLU A 82 -12.87 12.06 42.14
C GLU A 82 -13.14 12.08 43.65
N SER A 83 -12.65 11.05 44.33
CA SER A 83 -12.60 11.00 45.79
C SER A 83 -11.41 11.85 46.25
N ALA A 84 -11.69 12.93 46.97
CA ALA A 84 -10.67 13.75 47.61
C ALA A 84 -9.89 12.94 48.67
N PRO A 85 -8.57 13.12 48.80
CA PRO A 85 -7.79 12.40 49.80
C PRO A 85 -7.99 13.02 51.19
N THR A 86 -8.36 12.16 52.14
CA THR A 86 -8.34 12.44 53.58
C THR A 86 -6.91 12.64 54.07
N SER A 87 -6.74 13.67 54.90
CA SER A 87 -5.52 14.09 55.57
C SER A 87 -4.88 12.96 56.41
N ARG A 88 -3.57 12.75 56.23
CA ARG A 88 -2.72 12.00 57.16
C ARG A 88 -2.12 12.94 58.21
N PRO A 89 -1.90 12.47 59.45
CA PRO A 89 -1.31 13.28 60.51
C PRO A 89 0.21 13.43 60.33
N ALA A 90 0.72 14.52 60.89
CA ALA A 90 2.10 14.96 60.86
C ALA A 90 3.06 13.91 61.45
N VAL A 91 4.15 13.64 60.74
CA VAL A 91 5.33 12.96 61.26
C VAL A 91 6.39 14.02 61.50
N GLU A 92 6.85 14.02 62.75
CA GLU A 92 7.83 14.90 63.37
C GLU A 92 9.22 14.67 62.77
N THR A 93 9.80 15.72 62.18
CA THR A 93 11.16 15.69 61.60
C THR A 93 12.19 15.91 62.70
N GLN A 94 12.85 14.86 63.17
CA GLN A 94 14.07 14.99 63.98
C GLN A 94 15.31 15.10 63.08
N THR A 95 15.96 16.25 63.17
CA THR A 95 17.33 16.54 62.69
C THR A 95 18.38 15.82 63.54
N ALA A 96 19.32 15.13 62.89
CA ALA A 96 20.62 14.75 63.46
C ALA A 96 21.65 14.68 62.31
N THR A 97 22.40 15.76 62.05
CA THR A 97 23.80 15.97 62.47
C THR A 97 24.73 14.78 62.20
N THR A 98 25.45 14.85 61.08
CA THR A 98 26.60 14.01 60.73
C THR A 98 27.80 14.37 61.60
N SER A 99 28.31 13.40 62.37
CA SER A 99 29.63 13.47 63.00
C SER A 99 30.37 12.14 62.77
N ALA A 100 31.54 12.26 62.17
CA ALA A 100 32.42 11.15 61.83
C ALA A 100 33.21 10.67 63.05
N ARG A 101 33.30 9.34 63.25
CA ARG A 101 34.50 8.69 63.80
C ARG A 101 34.50 7.18 63.52
N PRO A 102 35.69 6.57 63.36
CA PRO A 102 35.84 5.17 62.96
C PRO A 102 35.90 4.26 64.19
N THR A 103 35.25 3.10 64.12
CA THR A 103 35.35 2.08 65.17
C THR A 103 35.73 0.73 64.57
N THR A 104 36.90 0.30 65.01
CA THR A 104 37.51 -1.02 64.93
C THR A 104 36.52 -2.18 65.09
N ARG A 105 36.58 -3.10 64.14
CA ARG A 105 35.84 -4.37 64.08
C ARG A 105 36.33 -5.30 65.19
N ARG A 106 35.57 -5.42 66.27
CA ARG A 106 35.75 -6.45 67.31
C ARG A 106 34.81 -7.62 66.97
N ILE A 107 35.38 -8.79 66.67
CA ILE A 107 34.63 -10.03 66.45
C ILE A 107 34.11 -10.49 67.82
N ALA A 108 32.79 -10.53 67.98
CA ALA A 108 32.10 -11.17 69.10
C ALA A 108 31.59 -12.56 68.66
N PRO A 109 31.47 -13.53 69.59
CA PRO A 109 31.15 -14.90 69.26
C PRO A 109 29.69 -15.06 68.83
N LEU A 110 29.48 -16.03 67.94
CA LEU A 110 28.21 -16.46 67.39
C LEU A 110 27.24 -16.83 68.54
N GLU A 111 26.27 -15.96 68.82
CA GLU A 111 25.17 -16.26 69.73
C GLU A 111 24.19 -17.20 69.02
N VAL A 112 24.17 -18.45 69.45
CA VAL A 112 23.19 -19.46 69.00
C VAL A 112 21.82 -19.02 69.49
N ARG A 113 21.02 -18.42 68.60
CA ARG A 113 19.60 -18.14 68.88
C ARG A 113 18.81 -19.44 68.97
N PRO A 114 17.97 -19.62 70.00
CA PRO A 114 17.05 -20.74 70.08
C PRO A 114 15.98 -20.61 68.98
N THR A 115 15.84 -21.65 68.19
CA THR A 115 14.76 -21.88 67.23
C THR A 115 13.43 -22.02 67.98
N THR A 116 12.71 -20.91 68.14
CA THR A 116 11.31 -20.90 68.58
C THR A 116 10.48 -20.05 67.63
N SER A 117 9.87 -20.72 66.64
CA SER A 117 8.43 -20.68 66.34
C SER A 117 8.23 -21.14 64.89
N LEU A 118 7.78 -22.39 64.76
CA LEU A 118 7.10 -22.88 63.56
C LEU A 118 5.83 -22.04 63.37
N HIS A 119 5.95 -20.89 62.71
CA HIS A 119 4.81 -20.35 61.98
C HIS A 119 4.55 -21.31 60.82
N ALA A 120 3.53 -22.15 61.00
CA ALA A 120 2.94 -22.91 59.92
C ALA A 120 2.65 -21.96 58.75
N ARG A 121 3.54 -21.95 57.75
CA ARG A 121 3.22 -21.37 56.44
C ARG A 121 1.96 -22.10 56.00
N ALA A 122 0.87 -21.36 55.84
CA ALA A 122 -0.31 -21.86 55.17
C ALA A 122 0.16 -22.61 53.92
N PRO A 123 -0.31 -23.84 53.66
CA PRO A 123 0.10 -24.61 52.51
C PRO A 123 -0.07 -23.71 51.29
N ILE A 124 1.04 -23.41 50.62
CA ILE A 124 1.01 -22.73 49.32
C ILE A 124 0.12 -23.62 48.48
N ALA A 125 -1.09 -23.13 48.17
CA ALA A 125 -2.01 -23.85 47.31
C ALA A 125 -1.19 -24.29 46.09
N PRO A 126 -1.19 -25.60 45.74
CA PRO A 126 -0.46 -26.06 44.58
C PRO A 126 -0.87 -25.16 43.41
N PRO A 127 0.09 -24.65 42.61
CA PRO A 127 -0.25 -23.84 41.46
C PRO A 127 -1.33 -24.60 40.69
N PRO A 128 -2.43 -23.94 40.29
CA PRO A 128 -3.55 -24.61 39.64
C PRO A 128 -2.98 -25.48 38.54
N LEU A 129 -3.23 -26.79 38.63
CA LEU A 129 -2.79 -27.76 37.64
C LEU A 129 -3.14 -27.19 36.28
N ARG A 130 -2.13 -26.89 35.44
CA ARG A 130 -2.38 -26.50 34.06
C ARG A 130 -3.33 -27.56 33.49
N PRO A 131 -4.50 -27.17 32.94
CA PRO A 131 -5.40 -28.11 32.31
C PRO A 131 -4.59 -29.01 31.38
N GLN A 132 -4.67 -30.33 31.59
CA GLN A 132 -4.04 -31.29 30.70
C GLN A 132 -4.61 -31.03 29.30
N PRO A 133 -3.78 -30.68 28.30
CA PRO A 133 -4.27 -30.45 26.96
C PRO A 133 -4.93 -31.74 26.48
N ILE A 134 -6.22 -31.67 26.17
CA ILE A 134 -6.91 -32.79 25.53
C ILE A 134 -6.25 -32.93 24.16
N PRO A 135 -5.53 -34.03 23.86
CA PRO A 135 -4.95 -34.23 22.56
C PRO A 135 -6.12 -34.39 21.59
N LEU A 136 -6.40 -33.34 20.82
CA LEU A 136 -7.19 -33.48 19.60
C LEU A 136 -6.37 -34.44 18.73
N ALA A 137 -6.82 -35.70 18.64
CA ALA A 137 -6.20 -36.68 17.76
C ALA A 137 -5.97 -36.01 16.40
N ALA A 138 -4.70 -35.93 15.97
CA ALA A 138 -4.33 -35.25 14.75
C ALA A 138 -5.20 -35.81 13.62
N PRO A 139 -6.17 -35.04 13.11
CA PRO A 139 -7.20 -35.65 12.31
C PRO A 139 -6.64 -35.99 10.91
N PRO A 140 -7.19 -37.00 10.21
CA PRO A 140 -6.60 -37.59 8.99
C PRO A 140 -6.46 -36.62 7.80
N TRP A 141 -6.94 -35.38 7.93
CA TRP A 141 -6.83 -34.30 6.94
C TRP A 141 -5.67 -33.33 7.23
N ARG A 142 -4.74 -33.68 8.13
CA ARG A 142 -3.41 -33.04 8.23
C ARG A 142 -2.64 -33.11 6.90
N ASP A 143 -3.13 -33.86 5.90
CA ASP A 143 -2.56 -33.94 4.56
C ASP A 143 -3.26 -33.05 3.52
N LEU A 144 -4.30 -32.28 3.90
CA LEU A 144 -5.04 -31.40 2.98
C LEU A 144 -4.59 -29.93 3.03
N TRP A 145 -3.76 -29.52 3.99
CA TRP A 145 -3.17 -28.18 3.98
C TRP A 145 -2.32 -27.90 2.74
N PRO A 146 -1.59 -28.86 2.12
CA PRO A 146 -0.90 -28.63 0.86
C PRO A 146 -1.89 -28.25 -0.25
N LEU A 147 -3.12 -28.81 -0.24
CA LEU A 147 -4.15 -28.45 -1.21
C LEU A 147 -4.70 -27.04 -0.98
N ALA A 148 -4.97 -26.66 0.27
CA ALA A 148 -5.38 -25.28 0.60
C ALA A 148 -4.28 -24.28 0.22
N VAL A 149 -3.01 -24.65 0.47
CA VAL A 149 -1.83 -23.89 0.05
C VAL A 149 -1.75 -23.82 -1.48
N VAL A 150 -1.96 -24.92 -2.20
CA VAL A 150 -1.95 -24.91 -3.67
C VAL A 150 -3.07 -24.04 -4.23
N VAL A 151 -4.29 -24.09 -3.70
CA VAL A 151 -5.39 -23.27 -4.22
C VAL A 151 -5.21 -21.79 -3.90
N LEU A 152 -4.80 -21.45 -2.68
CA LEU A 152 -4.48 -20.06 -2.30
C LEU A 152 -3.26 -19.56 -3.08
N GLY A 153 -2.23 -20.38 -3.23
CA GLY A 153 -1.01 -20.07 -3.98
C GLY A 153 -1.25 -19.96 -5.49
N LEU A 154 -2.17 -20.75 -6.06
CA LEU A 154 -2.62 -20.58 -7.44
C LEU A 154 -3.37 -19.26 -7.58
N GLY A 155 -4.36 -18.97 -6.72
CA GLY A 155 -5.07 -17.69 -6.75
C GLY A 155 -4.16 -16.48 -6.58
N TRP A 156 -3.13 -16.60 -5.73
CA TRP A 156 -2.16 -15.55 -5.46
C TRP A 156 -1.12 -15.42 -6.57
N GLY A 157 -0.53 -16.51 -7.07
CA GLY A 157 0.43 -16.48 -8.17
C GLY A 157 -0.21 -16.00 -9.47
N VAL A 158 -1.47 -16.38 -9.70
CA VAL A 158 -2.29 -15.90 -10.80
C VAL A 158 -2.64 -14.42 -10.62
N GLY A 159 -3.15 -14.04 -9.44
CA GLY A 159 -3.39 -12.63 -9.10
C GLY A 159 -2.12 -11.80 -9.30
N GLY A 160 -0.96 -12.31 -8.89
CA GLY A 160 0.37 -11.73 -9.08
C GLY A 160 0.83 -11.63 -10.54
N LEU A 161 0.48 -12.59 -11.40
CA LEU A 161 0.78 -12.52 -12.84
C LEU A 161 -0.13 -11.54 -13.56
N LEU A 162 -1.41 -11.53 -13.18
CA LEU A 162 -2.43 -10.66 -13.77
C LEU A 162 -2.24 -9.19 -13.35
N THR A 163 -1.60 -8.92 -12.19
CA THR A 163 -1.53 -7.57 -11.55
C THR A 163 -0.70 -6.55 -12.30
N PHE A 164 0.30 -7.00 -13.05
CA PHE A 164 1.39 -6.13 -13.47
C PHE A 164 1.45 -5.90 -14.99
N GLU A 165 0.60 -6.56 -15.81
CA GLU A 165 0.72 -6.47 -17.30
C GLU A 165 -0.52 -6.03 -18.07
N GLN A 166 -1.69 -5.99 -17.44
CA GLN A 166 -2.93 -5.91 -18.21
C GLN A 166 -3.55 -4.51 -18.23
N ARG A 167 -3.74 -4.01 -19.47
CA ARG A 167 -4.65 -2.91 -19.77
C ARG A 167 -6.07 -3.47 -19.81
N TYR A 168 -6.95 -3.06 -18.91
CA TYR A 168 -8.37 -3.44 -18.99
C TYR A 168 -9.22 -2.26 -19.41
N THR A 169 -10.22 -2.52 -20.24
CA THR A 169 -11.26 -1.55 -20.58
C THR A 169 -12.21 -1.33 -19.40
N PRO A 170 -12.88 -0.18 -19.29
CA PRO A 170 -13.90 0.07 -18.26
C PRO A 170 -14.96 -1.05 -18.15
N ASP A 171 -15.33 -1.65 -19.29
CA ASP A 171 -16.33 -2.72 -19.37
C ASP A 171 -15.86 -4.04 -18.74
N SER A 172 -14.55 -4.32 -18.75
CA SER A 172 -13.97 -5.48 -18.06
C SER A 172 -13.70 -5.20 -16.57
N GLY A 173 -13.52 -3.94 -16.20
CA GLY A 173 -13.25 -3.52 -14.82
C GLY A 173 -14.34 -3.92 -13.81
N PHE A 174 -15.62 -3.79 -14.17
CA PHE A 174 -16.72 -4.16 -13.27
C PHE A 174 -16.80 -5.67 -13.02
N ALA A 175 -16.65 -6.49 -14.06
CA ALA A 175 -16.64 -7.95 -13.91
C ALA A 175 -15.47 -8.40 -13.02
N ILE A 176 -14.29 -7.80 -13.21
CA ILE A 176 -13.09 -8.10 -12.41
C ILE A 176 -13.27 -7.59 -10.97
N PHE A 177 -13.94 -6.45 -10.74
CA PHE A 177 -14.26 -5.94 -9.39
C PHE A 177 -15.23 -6.87 -8.64
N VAL A 178 -16.26 -7.37 -9.33
CA VAL A 178 -17.20 -8.36 -8.75
C VAL A 178 -16.45 -9.66 -8.40
N LEU A 179 -15.53 -10.11 -9.24
CA LEU A 179 -14.68 -11.26 -8.95
C LEU A 179 -13.72 -10.97 -7.77
N ALA A 180 -13.21 -9.76 -7.62
CA ALA A 180 -12.34 -9.34 -6.51
C ALA A 180 -13.09 -9.36 -5.17
N LEU A 181 -14.33 -8.87 -5.16
CA LEU A 181 -15.22 -8.96 -4.00
C LEU A 181 -15.53 -10.42 -3.63
N ALA A 182 -15.60 -11.33 -4.59
CA ALA A 182 -15.82 -12.75 -4.32
C ALA A 182 -14.58 -13.46 -3.74
N ALA A 183 -13.37 -12.98 -4.05
CA ALA A 183 -12.12 -13.56 -3.53
C ALA A 183 -11.92 -13.35 -2.03
N LEU A 184 -12.41 -12.23 -1.47
CA LEU A 184 -12.25 -11.92 -0.05
C LEU A 184 -13.00 -12.91 0.88
N PRO A 185 -14.28 -13.25 0.65
CA PRO A 185 -14.97 -14.34 1.34
C PRO A 185 -14.25 -15.68 1.21
N LEU A 186 -13.71 -15.99 0.03
CA LEU A 186 -13.01 -17.26 -0.22
C LEU A 186 -11.68 -17.35 0.53
N ALA A 187 -10.88 -16.29 0.50
CA ALA A 187 -9.65 -16.18 1.31
C ALA A 187 -9.97 -16.27 2.80
N THR A 188 -11.05 -15.60 3.26
CA THR A 188 -11.51 -15.67 4.65
C THR A 188 -11.94 -17.08 5.03
N LEU A 189 -12.67 -17.80 4.17
CA LEU A 189 -13.09 -19.18 4.40
C LEU A 189 -11.90 -20.15 4.44
N ALA A 190 -10.96 -20.01 3.51
CA ALA A 190 -9.74 -20.80 3.48
C ALA A 190 -8.89 -20.55 4.73
N PHE A 191 -8.78 -19.29 5.16
CA PHE A 191 -8.06 -18.91 6.36
C PHE A 191 -8.72 -19.41 7.65
N LEU A 192 -10.05 -19.29 7.77
CA LEU A 192 -10.84 -19.89 8.85
C LEU A 192 -10.64 -21.40 8.92
N HIS A 193 -10.62 -22.07 7.76
CA HIS A 193 -10.36 -23.51 7.71
C HIS A 193 -8.92 -23.85 8.11
N TRP A 194 -7.95 -23.02 7.73
CA TRP A 194 -6.55 -23.23 8.04
C TRP A 194 -6.25 -23.05 9.52
N LEU A 195 -6.68 -21.93 10.12
CA LEU A 195 -6.46 -21.64 11.53
C LEU A 195 -7.32 -22.47 12.47
N ARG A 196 -8.51 -22.91 12.01
CA ARG A 196 -9.50 -23.63 12.83
C ARG A 196 -9.74 -23.01 14.20
N PRO A 197 -10.03 -21.70 14.28
CA PRO A 197 -10.28 -21.09 15.58
C PRO A 197 -11.51 -21.76 16.20
N ARG A 198 -11.42 -22.12 17.49
CA ARG A 198 -12.60 -22.57 18.25
C ARG A 198 -13.58 -21.42 18.42
N HIS A 199 -13.07 -20.19 18.49
CA HIS A 199 -13.86 -18.99 18.70
C HIS A 199 -13.28 -17.83 17.89
N VAL A 200 -14.12 -17.17 17.09
CA VAL A 200 -13.75 -15.91 16.43
C VAL A 200 -14.19 -14.75 17.33
N PRO A 201 -13.25 -13.90 17.78
CA PRO A 201 -13.56 -12.73 18.59
C PRO A 201 -14.10 -11.59 17.69
N TRP A 202 -15.33 -11.75 17.19
CA TRP A 202 -15.91 -10.87 16.16
C TRP A 202 -15.80 -9.38 16.49
N GLY A 203 -16.10 -8.98 17.72
CA GLY A 203 -15.99 -7.57 18.13
C GLY A 203 -14.57 -7.02 17.99
N SER A 204 -13.56 -7.79 18.43
CA SER A 204 -12.14 -7.42 18.30
C SER A 204 -11.66 -7.45 16.85
N ALA A 205 -12.12 -8.42 16.05
CA ALA A 205 -11.77 -8.52 14.64
C ALA A 205 -12.34 -7.35 13.82
N VAL A 206 -13.62 -7.00 14.03
CA VAL A 206 -14.27 -5.84 13.39
C VAL A 206 -13.61 -4.54 13.84
N PHE A 207 -13.31 -4.38 15.13
CA PHE A 207 -12.58 -3.22 15.62
C PHE A 207 -11.22 -3.09 14.94
N ALA A 208 -10.42 -4.15 14.87
CA ALA A 208 -9.10 -4.12 14.24
C ALA A 208 -9.18 -3.77 12.76
N LEU A 209 -10.14 -4.34 12.03
CA LEU A 209 -10.42 -4.03 10.62
C LEU A 209 -10.74 -2.54 10.41
N ILE A 210 -11.68 -1.99 11.17
CA ILE A 210 -12.08 -0.57 11.04
C ILE A 210 -10.93 0.35 11.46
N PHE A 211 -10.23 -0.01 12.56
CA PHE A 211 -9.11 0.77 13.06
C PHE A 211 -8.02 0.90 12.01
N THR A 212 -7.59 -0.19 11.36
CA THR A 212 -6.53 -0.10 10.35
C THR A 212 -6.99 0.49 9.04
N ALA A 213 -8.24 0.24 8.63
CA ALA A 213 -8.79 0.82 7.40
C ALA A 213 -8.83 2.34 7.43
N ILE A 214 -9.21 2.93 8.58
CA ILE A 214 -9.35 4.39 8.72
C ILE A 214 -8.16 4.95 9.49
N GLY A 215 -8.04 4.57 10.76
CA GLY A 215 -7.02 5.10 11.67
C GLY A 215 -5.60 4.71 11.25
N GLY A 216 -5.39 3.48 10.75
CA GLY A 216 -4.10 3.00 10.29
C GLY A 216 -3.55 3.80 9.11
N ILE A 217 -4.34 3.96 8.06
CA ILE A 217 -3.96 4.78 6.89
C ILE A 217 -3.72 6.24 7.29
N LEU A 218 -4.61 6.85 8.09
CA LEU A 218 -4.40 8.22 8.57
C LEU A 218 -3.12 8.35 9.41
N THR A 219 -2.79 7.34 10.22
CA THR A 219 -1.57 7.31 11.03
C THR A 219 -0.33 7.24 10.14
N LEU A 220 -0.34 6.42 9.09
CA LEU A 220 0.76 6.35 8.13
C LEU A 220 0.93 7.64 7.36
N LEU A 221 -0.15 8.23 6.84
CA LEU A 221 -0.09 9.50 6.12
C LEU A 221 0.45 10.63 7.01
N ALA A 222 -0.01 10.69 8.27
CA ALA A 222 0.52 11.65 9.25
C ALA A 222 2.02 11.43 9.53
N MET A 223 2.45 10.16 9.64
CA MET A 223 3.85 9.81 9.86
C MET A 223 4.72 10.14 8.65
N GLN A 224 4.28 9.82 7.43
CA GLN A 224 4.96 10.16 6.18
C GLN A 224 5.10 11.68 6.03
N TRP A 225 4.03 12.43 6.30
CA TRP A 225 4.06 13.89 6.29
C TRP A 225 5.06 14.44 7.31
N ALA A 226 5.01 13.96 8.55
CA ALA A 226 5.96 14.37 9.59
C ALA A 226 7.41 14.03 9.22
N ALA A 227 7.64 12.84 8.70
CA ALA A 227 8.94 12.37 8.24
C ALA A 227 9.49 13.23 7.10
N ALA A 228 8.66 13.60 6.12
CA ALA A 228 9.04 14.50 5.02
C ALA A 228 9.40 15.90 5.52
N VAL A 229 8.61 16.45 6.46
CA VAL A 229 8.90 17.76 7.09
C VAL A 229 10.24 17.75 7.82
N VAL A 230 10.54 16.67 8.56
CA VAL A 230 11.79 16.50 9.31
C VAL A 230 12.98 16.31 8.37
N ALA A 231 12.86 15.47 7.34
CA ALA A 231 13.89 15.23 6.34
C ALA A 231 14.26 16.50 5.55
N GLY A 232 13.29 17.40 5.32
CA GLY A 232 13.49 18.69 4.67
C GLY A 232 14.27 19.74 5.50
N GLY A 233 14.76 19.39 6.70
CA GLY A 233 15.71 20.21 7.48
C GLY A 233 15.13 21.48 8.11
N ARG A 234 13.80 21.63 8.18
CA ARG A 234 13.14 22.85 8.69
C ARG A 234 13.08 22.96 10.20
N ILE A 235 13.45 21.90 10.92
CA ILE A 235 13.21 21.78 12.36
C ILE A 235 14.49 21.32 13.07
N ARG A 236 14.96 22.09 14.06
CA ARG A 236 16.09 21.75 14.95
C ARG A 236 15.57 21.65 16.38
N PHE A 237 15.80 20.53 17.06
CA PHE A 237 15.40 20.34 18.46
C PHE A 237 16.52 19.67 19.28
N PHE A 238 16.45 19.82 20.60
CA PHE A 238 17.37 19.24 21.58
C PHE A 238 16.62 18.32 22.57
N GLY A 239 17.30 17.31 23.14
CA GLY A 239 16.76 16.44 24.20
C GLY A 239 16.04 15.18 23.71
N LYS A 240 15.14 14.60 24.52
CA LYS A 240 14.42 13.34 24.19
C LYS A 240 13.59 13.43 22.90
N ALA A 241 13.12 14.63 22.54
CA ALA A 241 12.46 14.88 21.26
C ALA A 241 13.37 14.60 20.06
N ALA A 242 14.69 14.75 20.21
CA ALA A 242 15.66 14.44 19.15
C ALA A 242 15.62 12.96 18.75
N ILE A 243 15.35 12.04 19.67
CA ILE A 243 15.26 10.60 19.36
C ILE A 243 14.07 10.34 18.43
N ILE A 244 12.90 10.90 18.74
CA ILE A 244 11.70 10.77 17.89
C ILE A 244 11.97 11.35 16.50
N LEU A 245 12.65 12.51 16.43
CA LEU A 245 12.99 13.14 15.16
C LEU A 245 14.03 12.36 14.37
N VAL A 246 15.01 11.73 15.02
CA VAL A 246 15.96 10.83 14.36
C VAL A 246 15.23 9.63 13.76
N VAL A 247 14.25 9.07 14.47
CA VAL A 247 13.40 7.99 13.93
C VAL A 247 12.57 8.48 12.75
N LEU A 248 11.89 9.63 12.86
CA LEU A 248 11.11 10.20 11.76
C LEU A 248 11.98 10.56 10.56
N PHE A 249 13.19 11.08 10.79
CA PHE A 249 14.17 11.33 9.76
C PHE A 249 14.60 10.04 9.06
N ALA A 250 14.91 8.99 9.82
CA ALA A 250 15.28 7.69 9.27
C ALA A 250 14.15 7.07 8.44
N ILE A 251 12.90 7.21 8.89
CA ILE A 251 11.70 6.79 8.13
C ILE A 251 11.60 7.60 6.83
N GLY A 252 11.71 8.93 6.90
CA GLY A 252 11.60 9.81 5.72
C GLY A 252 12.71 9.56 4.71
N TRP A 253 13.93 9.32 5.20
CA TRP A 253 15.07 8.94 4.38
C TRP A 253 14.88 7.56 3.73
N ALA A 254 14.42 6.56 4.48
CA ALA A 254 14.09 5.25 3.93
C ALA A 254 12.96 5.34 2.87
N TYR A 255 11.93 6.16 3.10
CA TYR A 255 10.91 6.43 2.09
C TYR A 255 11.52 7.03 0.82
N HIS A 256 12.40 8.02 0.93
CA HIS A 256 13.05 8.59 -0.26
C HIS A 256 13.89 7.56 -1.04
N MET A 257 14.43 6.53 -0.37
CA MET A 257 15.17 5.47 -1.04
C MET A 257 14.30 4.60 -1.95
N THR A 258 12.98 4.53 -1.77
CA THR A 258 12.08 3.76 -2.66
C THR A 258 12.05 4.34 -4.08
N GLU A 259 12.48 5.60 -4.26
CA GLU A 259 12.60 6.26 -5.55
C GLU A 259 14.01 6.13 -6.15
N SER A 260 14.93 5.42 -5.49
CA SER A 260 16.31 5.28 -5.98
C SER A 260 16.39 4.43 -7.25
N ASP A 261 17.26 4.83 -8.17
CA ASP A 261 17.66 4.01 -9.33
C ASP A 261 18.41 2.73 -8.91
N SER A 262 19.04 2.74 -7.74
CA SER A 262 19.72 1.56 -7.19
C SER A 262 18.72 0.59 -6.56
N PHE A 263 18.65 -0.63 -7.09
CA PHE A 263 17.81 -1.70 -6.54
C PHE A 263 18.05 -1.94 -5.04
N LEU A 264 19.32 -1.92 -4.59
CA LEU A 264 19.64 -2.16 -3.18
C LEU A 264 19.09 -1.06 -2.28
N MET A 265 19.25 0.21 -2.66
CA MET A 265 18.70 1.33 -1.89
C MET A 265 17.17 1.28 -1.91
N ARG A 266 16.58 1.00 -3.07
CA ARG A 266 15.13 0.82 -3.21
C ARG A 266 14.59 -0.28 -2.29
N TRP A 267 15.26 -1.42 -2.24
CA TRP A 267 14.92 -2.52 -1.37
C TRP A 267 15.02 -2.15 0.11
N VAL A 268 16.08 -1.46 0.53
CA VAL A 268 16.19 -0.92 1.90
C VAL A 268 15.02 0.03 2.20
N GLY A 269 14.68 0.91 1.26
CA GLY A 269 13.56 1.83 1.39
C GLY A 269 12.22 1.11 1.56
N TYR A 270 11.96 0.08 0.76
CA TYR A 270 10.74 -0.71 0.86
C TYR A 270 10.67 -1.51 2.17
N VAL A 271 11.77 -2.12 2.64
CA VAL A 271 11.75 -2.90 3.88
C VAL A 271 11.56 -2.02 5.12
N PHE A 272 12.32 -0.94 5.25
CA PHE A 272 12.33 -0.12 6.47
C PHE A 272 11.40 1.08 6.43
N GLY A 273 11.20 1.68 5.26
CA GLY A 273 10.31 2.82 5.06
C GLY A 273 8.86 2.37 4.96
N VAL A 274 8.55 1.43 4.06
CA VAL A 274 7.18 0.95 3.80
C VAL A 274 6.85 -0.23 4.71
N GLY A 275 7.42 -1.41 4.46
CA GLY A 275 7.07 -2.67 5.10
C GLY A 275 7.04 -2.59 6.63
N LEU A 276 8.12 -2.15 7.28
CA LEU A 276 8.18 -2.08 8.74
C LEU A 276 7.13 -1.15 9.34
N CYS A 277 6.96 0.03 8.72
CA CYS A 277 6.00 1.03 9.18
C CYS A 277 4.57 0.52 9.07
N GLU A 278 4.22 -0.05 7.93
CA GLU A 278 2.86 -0.52 7.71
C GLU A 278 2.53 -1.73 8.57
N GLU A 279 3.41 -2.74 8.64
CA GLU A 279 3.20 -3.91 9.47
C GLU A 279 3.11 -3.54 10.96
N ALA A 280 3.90 -2.56 11.43
CA ALA A 280 3.80 -2.06 12.80
C ALA A 280 2.45 -1.36 13.07
N VAL A 281 1.96 -0.54 12.13
CA VAL A 281 0.65 0.12 12.24
C VAL A 281 -0.49 -0.89 12.28
N LYS A 282 -0.40 -1.94 11.46
CA LYS A 282 -1.37 -3.05 11.44
C LYS A 282 -1.42 -3.80 12.78
N LEU A 283 -0.31 -3.84 13.53
CA LEU A 283 -0.23 -4.46 14.84
C LEU A 283 -0.75 -3.60 16.00
N LEU A 284 -0.95 -2.29 15.83
CA LEU A 284 -1.40 -1.40 16.92
C LEU A 284 -2.68 -1.85 17.64
N PRO A 285 -3.78 -2.22 16.95
CA PRO A 285 -4.99 -2.66 17.66
C PRO A 285 -4.75 -3.96 18.46
N LEU A 286 -3.89 -4.85 17.97
CA LEU A 286 -3.53 -6.09 18.67
C LEU A 286 -2.62 -5.81 19.89
N ALA A 287 -1.63 -4.94 19.73
CA ALA A 287 -0.75 -4.51 20.80
C ALA A 287 -1.54 -3.83 21.93
N TRP A 288 -2.57 -3.06 21.59
CA TRP A 288 -3.50 -2.51 22.56
C TRP A 288 -4.27 -3.59 23.32
N MET A 289 -4.77 -4.63 22.63
CA MET A 289 -5.48 -5.74 23.29
C MET A 289 -4.60 -6.53 24.27
N ILE A 290 -3.30 -6.67 24.01
CA ILE A 290 -2.35 -7.31 24.95
C ILE A 290 -2.21 -6.51 26.25
N THR A 291 -2.37 -5.17 26.21
CA THR A 291 -2.36 -4.35 27.43
C THR A 291 -3.61 -4.49 28.30
N GLY A 292 -4.71 -5.00 27.73
CA GLY A 292 -5.99 -5.18 28.43
C GLY A 292 -6.20 -6.58 29.03
N ALA A 293 -7.39 -6.80 29.58
CA ALA A 293 -7.81 -8.09 30.14
C ALA A 293 -7.99 -9.22 29.09
N HIS A 294 -7.65 -8.97 27.81
CA HIS A 294 -7.91 -9.86 26.67
C HIS A 294 -6.83 -10.93 26.45
N ARG A 295 -5.86 -11.09 27.36
CA ARG A 295 -4.87 -12.19 27.36
C ARG A 295 -5.47 -13.61 27.43
N ARG A 296 -6.78 -13.75 27.63
CA ARG A 296 -7.48 -15.05 27.61
C ARG A 296 -7.71 -15.61 26.21
N MET A 297 -7.26 -14.91 25.17
CA MET A 297 -7.44 -15.36 23.79
C MET A 297 -6.35 -16.34 23.37
N GLY A 298 -6.76 -17.47 22.80
CA GLY A 298 -5.85 -18.41 22.16
C GLY A 298 -5.16 -17.80 20.94
N LEU A 299 -4.04 -18.40 20.54
CA LEU A 299 -3.26 -17.95 19.39
C LEU A 299 -4.10 -17.83 18.11
N HIS A 300 -4.97 -18.80 17.83
CA HIS A 300 -5.78 -18.79 16.60
C HIS A 300 -6.78 -17.63 16.57
N GLY A 301 -7.43 -17.34 17.71
CA GLY A 301 -8.28 -16.17 17.86
C GLY A 301 -7.50 -14.87 17.66
N PHE A 302 -6.28 -14.79 18.17
CA PHE A 302 -5.42 -13.61 18.03
C PHE A 302 -4.92 -13.42 16.59
N MET A 303 -4.51 -14.49 15.91
CA MET A 303 -4.17 -14.48 14.48
C MET A 303 -5.35 -14.06 13.61
N MET A 304 -6.58 -14.44 13.98
CA MET A 304 -7.79 -14.01 13.28
C MET A 304 -8.04 -12.50 13.39
N ILE A 305 -7.73 -11.89 14.53
CA ILE A 305 -7.76 -10.41 14.67
C ILE A 305 -6.68 -9.79 13.78
N GLY A 306 -5.48 -10.38 13.74
CA GLY A 306 -4.41 -9.95 12.85
C GLY A 306 -4.84 -9.98 11.39
N PHE A 307 -5.46 -11.08 10.96
CA PHE A 307 -6.01 -11.24 9.63
C PHE A 307 -7.03 -10.16 9.28
N ALA A 308 -8.00 -9.91 10.17
CA ALA A 308 -9.00 -8.86 9.98
C ALA A 308 -8.37 -7.46 9.90
N SER A 309 -7.34 -7.20 10.71
CA SER A 309 -6.58 -5.96 10.69
C SER A 309 -5.84 -5.76 9.36
N GLY A 310 -5.23 -6.82 8.82
CA GLY A 310 -4.59 -6.80 7.51
C GLY A 310 -5.58 -6.63 6.36
N ILE A 311 -6.78 -7.23 6.44
CA ILE A 311 -7.87 -6.94 5.48
C ILE A 311 -8.21 -5.45 5.50
N GLY A 312 -8.46 -4.89 6.69
CA GLY A 312 -8.82 -3.49 6.83
C GLY A 312 -7.79 -2.57 6.20
N PHE A 313 -6.51 -2.83 6.47
CA PHE A 313 -5.42 -2.09 5.87
C PHE A 313 -5.36 -2.25 4.35
N GLY A 314 -5.34 -3.49 3.86
CA GLY A 314 -5.22 -3.78 2.44
C GLY A 314 -6.39 -3.20 1.64
N VAL A 315 -7.62 -3.24 2.16
CA VAL A 315 -8.79 -2.61 1.52
C VAL A 315 -8.61 -1.10 1.43
N ALA A 316 -8.14 -0.46 2.51
CA ALA A 316 -7.96 0.98 2.53
C ALA A 316 -6.82 1.44 1.64
N GLU A 317 -5.71 0.71 1.61
CA GLU A 317 -4.63 0.94 0.66
C GLU A 317 -5.09 0.75 -0.78
N ALA A 318 -5.87 -0.30 -1.05
CA ALA A 318 -6.44 -0.55 -2.36
C ALA A 318 -7.39 0.56 -2.82
N LEU A 319 -8.21 1.09 -1.91
CA LEU A 319 -9.07 2.24 -2.16
C LEU A 319 -8.30 3.56 -2.31
N TYR A 320 -7.17 3.71 -1.62
CA TYR A 320 -6.39 4.94 -1.62
C TYR A 320 -5.43 5.03 -2.82
N LEU A 321 -4.69 3.96 -3.11
CA LEU A 321 -3.63 3.93 -4.13
C LEU A 321 -4.07 3.30 -5.45
N TYR A 322 -4.98 2.33 -5.41
CA TYR A 322 -5.29 1.48 -6.58
C TYR A 322 -6.75 1.62 -6.99
N ASN A 323 -7.27 2.84 -6.90
CA ASN A 323 -8.66 3.08 -7.21
C ASN A 323 -8.84 3.28 -8.74
N PRO A 324 -9.64 2.44 -9.42
CA PRO A 324 -9.80 2.49 -10.87
C PRO A 324 -10.40 3.78 -11.44
N TRP A 325 -11.11 4.60 -10.65
CA TRP A 325 -11.72 5.85 -11.14
C TRP A 325 -10.80 7.08 -11.06
N HIS A 326 -9.50 6.92 -10.82
CA HIS A 326 -8.53 8.04 -10.78
C HIS A 326 -8.06 8.52 -12.17
N ASP A 327 -8.51 7.89 -13.27
CA ASP A 327 -8.06 8.23 -14.63
C ASP A 327 -8.41 9.67 -15.06
N ASP A 328 -9.41 10.29 -14.42
CA ASP A 328 -9.83 11.67 -14.68
C ASP A 328 -9.20 12.72 -13.75
N MET A 329 -8.20 12.35 -12.91
CA MET A 329 -7.58 13.34 -12.04
C MET A 329 -6.91 14.46 -12.87
N PRO A 330 -7.34 15.73 -12.71
CA PRO A 330 -6.80 16.83 -13.49
C PRO A 330 -5.28 16.93 -13.31
N ALA A 331 -4.54 17.27 -14.37
CA ALA A 331 -3.08 17.32 -14.38
C ALA A 331 -2.47 18.22 -13.28
N GLU A 332 -3.25 19.15 -12.73
CA GLU A 332 -2.88 20.00 -11.60
C GLU A 332 -2.69 19.24 -10.27
N TYR A 333 -3.42 18.14 -10.04
CA TYR A 333 -3.25 17.29 -8.85
C TYR A 333 -2.01 16.42 -8.95
N ALA A 334 -1.67 15.95 -10.16
CA ALA A 334 -0.38 15.31 -10.41
C ALA A 334 0.76 16.28 -10.02
N ALA A 335 0.72 17.52 -10.52
CA ALA A 335 1.71 18.58 -10.25
C ALA A 335 1.96 18.87 -8.75
N ALA A 336 0.98 18.63 -7.87
CA ALA A 336 1.08 18.87 -6.42
C ALA A 336 1.91 17.83 -5.65
N GLY A 337 2.58 16.89 -6.34
CA GLY A 337 3.38 15.86 -5.68
C GLY A 337 2.62 14.56 -5.42
N PHE A 338 1.36 14.44 -5.85
CA PHE A 338 0.66 13.16 -6.01
C PHE A 338 1.09 12.46 -7.32
N HIS A 339 2.33 12.65 -7.75
CA HIS A 339 2.88 12.23 -9.04
C HIS A 339 3.08 10.72 -9.18
N ALA A 340 2.98 9.93 -8.10
CA ALA A 340 3.59 8.60 -8.12
C ALA A 340 2.76 7.49 -8.77
N TYR A 341 1.44 7.63 -8.98
CA TYR A 341 0.63 6.50 -9.43
C TYR A 341 -0.44 6.88 -10.44
N ARG A 342 -0.02 7.44 -11.58
CA ARG A 342 -0.79 7.28 -12.83
C ARG A 342 -0.56 5.85 -13.31
N VAL A 343 -1.26 4.89 -12.72
CA VAL A 343 -1.42 3.57 -13.33
C VAL A 343 -2.54 3.75 -14.36
N PRO A 344 -2.26 3.82 -15.67
CA PRO A 344 -3.22 4.34 -16.65
C PRO A 344 -4.43 3.43 -16.91
N GLU A 345 -4.65 2.38 -16.13
CA GLU A 345 -5.61 1.34 -16.45
C GLU A 345 -6.28 0.73 -15.22
N VAL A 346 -7.60 0.91 -15.18
CA VAL A 346 -8.59 0.31 -14.28
C VAL A 346 -8.24 -1.10 -13.80
N GLY A 347 -7.88 -2.04 -14.68
CA GLY A 347 -7.79 -3.43 -14.24
C GLY A 347 -6.42 -3.87 -13.70
N GLY A 348 -5.31 -3.17 -13.99
CA GLY A 348 -4.07 -3.36 -13.23
C GLY A 348 -4.28 -3.02 -11.75
N ASN A 349 -5.09 -1.98 -11.50
CA ASN A 349 -5.56 -1.62 -10.18
C ASN A 349 -6.46 -2.71 -9.56
N VAL A 350 -7.48 -3.22 -10.26
CA VAL A 350 -8.36 -4.25 -9.69
C VAL A 350 -7.61 -5.54 -9.32
N ILE A 351 -6.60 -5.95 -10.08
CA ILE A 351 -5.85 -7.16 -9.73
C ILE A 351 -4.92 -6.92 -8.56
N ARG A 352 -4.45 -5.69 -8.37
CA ARG A 352 -3.73 -5.34 -7.14
C ARG A 352 -4.63 -5.57 -5.95
N TRP A 353 -5.94 -5.33 -6.05
CA TRP A 353 -6.86 -5.70 -4.97
C TRP A 353 -6.90 -7.21 -4.70
N PHE A 354 -6.86 -8.06 -5.74
CA PHE A 354 -6.86 -9.52 -5.58
C PHE A 354 -5.64 -10.04 -4.83
N ALA A 355 -4.46 -9.50 -5.12
CA ALA A 355 -3.22 -9.95 -4.48
C ALA A 355 -3.01 -9.23 -3.13
N LEU A 356 -3.20 -7.91 -3.10
CA LEU A 356 -2.80 -7.04 -1.99
C LEU A 356 -3.63 -7.26 -0.74
N VAL A 357 -4.97 -7.30 -0.84
CA VAL A 357 -5.83 -7.44 0.35
C VAL A 357 -5.57 -8.78 1.07
N PRO A 358 -5.56 -9.94 0.40
CA PRO A 358 -5.19 -11.20 1.05
C PRO A 358 -3.74 -11.24 1.52
N SER A 359 -2.82 -10.58 0.80
CA SER A 359 -1.41 -10.48 1.21
C SER A 359 -1.27 -9.80 2.56
N HIS A 360 -1.82 -8.59 2.73
CA HIS A 360 -1.79 -7.89 4.00
C HIS A 360 -2.49 -8.66 5.11
N ALA A 361 -3.62 -9.31 4.81
CA ALA A 361 -4.33 -10.15 5.77
C ALA A 361 -3.42 -11.25 6.32
N MET A 362 -2.72 -11.96 5.44
CA MET A 362 -1.83 -13.05 5.84
C MET A 362 -0.53 -12.57 6.49
N TRP A 363 0.11 -11.51 5.97
CA TRP A 363 1.28 -10.88 6.63
C TRP A 363 0.93 -10.43 8.04
N THR A 364 -0.21 -9.76 8.22
CA THR A 364 -0.62 -9.29 9.54
C THR A 364 -0.99 -10.44 10.49
N ALA A 365 -1.57 -11.53 9.98
CA ALA A 365 -1.80 -12.72 10.79
C ALA A 365 -0.50 -13.36 11.29
N ALA A 366 0.54 -13.40 10.45
CA ALA A 366 1.87 -13.85 10.83
C ALA A 366 2.49 -12.91 11.89
N CYS A 367 2.46 -11.60 11.66
CA CYS A 367 2.86 -10.58 12.63
C CYS A 367 2.15 -10.77 13.99
N ALA A 368 0.85 -11.05 13.97
CA ALA A 368 0.04 -11.30 15.16
C ALA A 368 0.51 -12.54 15.92
N ALA A 369 0.90 -13.61 15.23
CA ALA A 369 1.45 -14.80 15.87
C ALA A 369 2.76 -14.50 16.62
N PHE A 370 3.68 -13.76 15.99
CA PHE A 370 4.91 -13.31 16.65
C PHE A 370 4.62 -12.40 17.85
N LEU A 371 3.72 -11.43 17.70
CA LEU A 371 3.35 -10.51 18.77
C LEU A 371 2.71 -11.25 19.95
N TRP A 372 1.87 -12.25 19.69
CA TRP A 372 1.28 -13.09 20.74
C TRP A 372 2.36 -13.85 21.53
N LYS A 373 3.33 -14.45 20.83
CA LYS A 373 4.45 -15.17 21.46
C LYS A 373 5.36 -14.26 22.27
N TRP A 374 5.49 -13.00 21.88
CA TRP A 374 6.22 -11.98 22.63
C TRP A 374 5.32 -11.12 23.52
N GLY A 375 4.09 -11.58 23.79
CA GLY A 375 3.14 -10.85 24.61
C GLY A 375 3.65 -10.61 26.04
N ASP A 376 4.43 -11.54 26.61
CA ASP A 376 5.07 -11.38 27.92
C ASP A 376 6.13 -10.28 27.94
N ASP A 377 7.01 -10.24 26.93
CA ASP A 377 7.99 -9.17 26.76
C ASP A 377 7.29 -7.81 26.60
N TYR A 378 6.21 -7.77 25.80
CA TYR A 378 5.43 -6.56 25.57
C TYR A 378 4.72 -6.07 26.84
N SER A 379 4.05 -6.95 27.58
CA SER A 379 3.35 -6.60 28.82
C SER A 379 4.32 -6.26 29.96
N GLY A 380 5.48 -6.92 30.02
CA GLY A 380 6.51 -6.68 31.03
C GLY A 380 7.33 -5.41 30.79
N SER A 381 7.34 -4.87 29.57
CA SER A 381 8.01 -3.60 29.29
C SER A 381 7.25 -2.41 29.86
N GLU A 382 7.84 -1.72 30.83
CA GLU A 382 7.30 -0.47 31.38
C GLU A 382 7.50 0.74 30.44
N SER A 383 8.53 0.69 29.59
CA SER A 383 8.87 1.80 28.70
C SER A 383 8.13 1.74 27.36
N PHE A 384 7.79 2.91 26.81
CA PHE A 384 7.27 3.04 25.45
C PHE A 384 8.20 2.39 24.42
N TRP A 385 9.51 2.63 24.53
CA TRP A 385 10.50 2.11 23.58
C TRP A 385 10.63 0.59 23.62
N GLY A 386 10.52 -0.04 24.79
CA GLY A 386 10.51 -1.49 24.89
C GLY A 386 9.26 -2.10 24.25
N LYS A 387 8.09 -1.48 24.42
CA LYS A 387 6.85 -1.89 23.73
C LYS A 387 6.96 -1.71 22.22
N ALA A 388 7.44 -0.55 21.77
CA ALA A 388 7.66 -0.26 20.35
C ALA A 388 8.65 -1.25 19.73
N TRP A 389 9.72 -1.62 20.43
CA TRP A 389 10.69 -2.62 19.99
C TRP A 389 10.06 -4.00 19.81
N VAL A 390 9.21 -4.45 20.74
CA VAL A 390 8.52 -5.74 20.60
C VAL A 390 7.57 -5.73 19.39
N VAL A 391 6.87 -4.63 19.13
CA VAL A 391 6.02 -4.48 17.93
C VAL A 391 6.87 -4.49 16.65
N ALA A 392 7.97 -3.73 16.60
CA ALA A 392 8.89 -3.72 15.46
C ALA A 392 9.51 -5.10 15.21
N LYS A 393 9.88 -5.82 16.29
CA LYS A 393 10.38 -7.19 16.22
C LYS A 393 9.31 -8.13 15.65
N ALA A 394 8.06 -8.01 16.10
CA ALA A 394 6.91 -8.79 15.60
C ALA A 394 6.63 -8.53 14.12
N ALA A 395 6.78 -7.29 13.68
CA ALA A 395 6.64 -6.89 12.29
C ALA A 395 7.86 -7.30 11.43
N GLY A 396 9.06 -7.40 11.99
CA GLY A 396 10.32 -7.39 11.25
C GLY A 396 10.46 -8.44 10.14
N LEU A 397 10.04 -9.69 10.37
CA LEU A 397 10.10 -10.73 9.33
C LEU A 397 9.14 -10.42 8.18
N MET A 398 7.91 -10.02 8.48
CA MET A 398 6.94 -9.69 7.43
C MET A 398 7.27 -8.38 6.74
N ALA A 399 7.83 -7.41 7.45
CA ALA A 399 8.37 -6.18 6.89
C ALA A 399 9.47 -6.46 5.85
N PHE A 400 10.34 -7.44 6.14
CA PHE A 400 11.34 -7.90 5.19
C PHE A 400 10.71 -8.56 3.96
N ILE A 401 9.75 -9.48 4.15
CA ILE A 401 9.07 -10.16 3.04
C ILE A 401 8.28 -9.16 2.18
N HIS A 402 7.50 -8.30 2.81
CA HIS A 402 6.71 -7.24 2.19
C HIS A 402 7.62 -6.27 1.43
N GLY A 403 8.65 -5.70 2.05
CA GLY A 403 9.54 -4.78 1.34
C GLY A 403 10.36 -5.46 0.23
N THR A 404 10.69 -6.74 0.39
CA THR A 404 11.30 -7.54 -0.69
C THR A 404 10.32 -7.77 -1.83
N TYR A 405 9.05 -8.05 -1.51
CA TYR A 405 7.99 -8.16 -2.50
C TYR A 405 7.87 -6.88 -3.32
N ASP A 406 7.78 -5.71 -2.69
CA ASP A 406 7.67 -4.43 -3.40
C ASP A 406 8.89 -4.15 -4.28
N ALA A 407 10.09 -4.40 -3.76
CA ALA A 407 11.33 -4.21 -4.51
C ALA A 407 11.40 -5.11 -5.74
N ILE A 408 11.05 -6.39 -5.60
CA ILE A 408 11.06 -7.35 -6.71
C ILE A 408 9.93 -7.03 -7.70
N CYS A 409 8.75 -6.62 -7.23
CA CYS A 409 7.66 -6.16 -8.09
C CYS A 409 8.09 -4.98 -8.98
N SER A 410 9.01 -4.14 -8.51
CA SER A 410 9.58 -3.06 -9.32
C SER A 410 10.45 -3.54 -10.50
N LEU A 411 10.84 -4.81 -10.54
CA LEU A 411 11.61 -5.42 -11.64
C LEU A 411 10.73 -5.95 -12.79
N GLY A 412 9.42 -6.04 -12.57
CA GLY A 412 8.46 -6.55 -13.54
C GLY A 412 7.68 -7.77 -13.04
N THR A 413 6.74 -8.21 -13.87
CA THR A 413 5.67 -9.15 -13.50
C THR A 413 6.15 -10.54 -13.13
N ILE A 414 7.08 -11.11 -13.91
CA ILE A 414 7.60 -12.46 -13.60
C ILE A 414 8.26 -12.45 -12.22
N ALA A 415 9.01 -11.39 -11.93
CA ALA A 415 9.64 -11.19 -10.65
C ALA A 415 8.57 -11.04 -9.54
N ALA A 416 7.52 -10.24 -9.78
CA ALA A 416 6.39 -10.06 -8.88
C ALA A 416 5.64 -11.38 -8.57
N ALA A 417 5.43 -12.22 -9.58
CA ALA A 417 4.78 -13.52 -9.44
C ALA A 417 5.62 -14.49 -8.59
N ILE A 418 6.94 -14.52 -8.82
CA ILE A 418 7.87 -15.30 -8.00
C ILE A 418 7.88 -14.79 -6.55
N ALA A 419 7.92 -13.47 -6.35
CA ALA A 419 7.88 -12.86 -5.03
C ALA A 419 6.55 -13.16 -4.30
N SER A 420 5.43 -13.09 -5.00
CA SER A 420 4.10 -13.50 -4.51
C SER A 420 4.10 -14.95 -4.04
N ALA A 421 4.52 -15.88 -4.90
CA ALA A 421 4.55 -17.31 -4.58
C ALA A 421 5.48 -17.62 -3.39
N THR A 422 6.64 -16.96 -3.34
CA THR A 422 7.61 -17.10 -2.24
C THR A 422 7.06 -16.54 -0.92
N SER A 423 6.43 -15.36 -0.97
CA SER A 423 5.77 -14.75 0.19
C SER A 423 4.68 -15.65 0.75
N PHE A 424 3.88 -16.24 -0.14
CA PHE A 424 2.84 -17.17 0.23
C PHE A 424 3.40 -18.46 0.87
N ALA A 425 4.44 -19.05 0.29
CA ALA A 425 5.10 -20.24 0.86
C ALA A 425 5.66 -19.95 2.25
N ALA A 426 6.31 -18.79 2.43
CA ALA A 426 6.81 -18.36 3.73
C ALA A 426 5.69 -18.19 4.75
N LEU A 427 4.55 -17.61 4.35
CA LEU A 427 3.38 -17.43 5.22
C LEU A 427 2.74 -18.77 5.63
N ALA A 428 2.60 -19.69 4.69
CA ALA A 428 2.11 -21.04 4.96
C ALA A 428 3.02 -21.76 5.98
N TRP A 429 4.34 -21.62 5.81
CA TRP A 429 5.32 -22.13 6.75
C TRP A 429 5.21 -21.47 8.13
N VAL A 430 5.10 -20.14 8.21
CA VAL A 430 4.98 -19.40 9.48
C VAL A 430 3.76 -19.88 10.26
N GLY A 431 2.59 -19.94 9.64
CA GLY A 431 1.41 -20.38 10.36
C GLY A 431 1.43 -21.87 10.69
N TYR A 432 1.98 -22.74 9.84
CA TYR A 432 2.22 -24.13 10.23
C TYR A 432 3.11 -24.21 11.47
N TYR A 433 4.24 -23.50 11.47
CA TYR A 433 5.21 -23.49 12.56
C TYR A 433 4.58 -23.03 13.88
N PHE A 434 3.76 -21.96 13.85
CA PHE A 434 3.15 -21.42 15.07
C PHE A 434 1.92 -22.18 15.56
N THR A 435 1.18 -22.86 14.67
CA THR A 435 -0.09 -23.51 15.03
C THR A 435 0.04 -25.01 15.31
N THR A 436 1.13 -25.67 14.90
CA THR A 436 1.25 -27.14 15.00
C THR A 436 1.12 -27.67 16.42
N ASP A 437 1.62 -26.93 17.41
CA ASP A 437 1.63 -27.35 18.83
C ASP A 437 0.72 -26.49 19.71
N GLU A 438 -0.05 -25.58 19.12
CA GLU A 438 -0.90 -24.64 19.84
C GLU A 438 -2.36 -25.07 19.76
N THR A 439 -3.01 -25.10 20.91
CA THR A 439 -4.45 -25.39 21.00
C THR A 439 -5.14 -24.23 21.67
N ASP A 440 -6.29 -23.82 21.14
CA ASP A 440 -7.13 -22.82 21.81
C ASP A 440 -7.49 -23.29 23.24
N PRO A 441 -7.53 -22.36 24.22
CA PRO A 441 -7.81 -22.68 25.60
C PRO A 441 -9.11 -23.50 25.73
N PRO A 442 -9.10 -24.61 26.48
CA PRO A 442 -10.23 -25.52 26.57
C PRO A 442 -11.48 -24.88 27.19
N GLU A 443 -11.32 -23.76 27.92
CA GLU A 443 -12.42 -23.06 28.58
C GLU A 443 -13.35 -22.31 27.61
N VAL A 444 -12.93 -22.10 26.35
CA VAL A 444 -13.75 -21.40 25.36
C VAL A 444 -14.49 -22.43 24.50
N PRO A 445 -15.83 -22.54 24.60
CA PRO A 445 -16.59 -23.49 23.80
C PRO A 445 -16.47 -23.15 22.31
N ALA A 446 -16.37 -24.19 21.48
CA ALA A 446 -16.30 -24.02 20.03
C ALA A 446 -17.61 -23.41 19.51
N GLN A 447 -17.54 -22.36 18.69
CA GLN A 447 -18.73 -21.80 18.05
C GLN A 447 -19.27 -22.82 17.02
N PRO A 448 -20.56 -23.21 17.10
CA PRO A 448 -21.13 -24.22 16.19
C PRO A 448 -20.99 -23.86 14.70
N ALA A 449 -21.05 -22.58 14.37
CA ALA A 449 -20.86 -22.07 13.01
C ALA A 449 -19.46 -22.37 12.44
N LEU A 450 -18.41 -22.36 13.28
CA LEU A 450 -17.04 -22.66 12.85
C LEU A 450 -16.82 -24.15 12.64
N LEU A 451 -17.55 -25.00 13.38
CA LEU A 451 -17.50 -26.44 13.15
C LEU A 451 -18.04 -26.83 11.75
N LEU A 452 -18.90 -26.00 11.15
CA LEU A 452 -19.35 -26.17 9.78
C LEU A 452 -18.22 -25.87 8.77
N THR A 453 -17.40 -24.85 9.00
CA THR A 453 -16.26 -24.51 8.11
C THR A 453 -15.10 -25.51 8.22
N HIS A 454 -15.04 -26.28 9.31
CA HIS A 454 -14.07 -27.37 9.47
C HIS A 454 -14.42 -28.61 8.64
N ARG A 455 -15.64 -28.71 8.09
CA ARG A 455 -16.04 -29.85 7.26
C ARG A 455 -15.29 -29.81 5.93
N VAL A 456 -14.62 -30.90 5.59
CA VAL A 456 -13.86 -31.04 4.34
C VAL A 456 -14.70 -30.70 3.10
N GLY A 457 -15.98 -31.09 3.08
CA GLY A 457 -16.88 -30.77 1.96
C GLY A 457 -17.15 -29.27 1.78
N VAL A 458 -17.22 -28.50 2.87
CA VAL A 458 -17.41 -27.03 2.82
C VAL A 458 -16.15 -26.35 2.30
N LEU A 459 -14.97 -26.81 2.77
CA LEU A 459 -13.70 -26.34 2.23
C LEU A 459 -13.56 -26.67 0.75
N ALA A 460 -13.78 -27.93 0.36
CA ALA A 460 -13.66 -28.36 -1.02
C ALA A 460 -14.61 -27.56 -1.93
N ALA A 461 -15.86 -27.33 -1.50
CA ALA A 461 -16.79 -26.49 -2.23
C ALA A 461 -16.30 -25.03 -2.35
N GLY A 462 -15.78 -24.46 -1.26
CA GLY A 462 -15.20 -23.10 -1.28
C GLY A 462 -13.99 -22.99 -2.20
N LEU A 463 -13.04 -23.92 -2.10
CA LEU A 463 -11.84 -23.96 -2.95
C LEU A 463 -12.19 -24.21 -4.43
N CYS A 464 -13.16 -25.09 -4.72
CA CYS A 464 -13.67 -25.29 -6.07
C CYS A 464 -14.35 -24.03 -6.61
N ALA A 465 -15.17 -23.35 -5.80
CA ALA A 465 -15.77 -22.08 -6.20
C ALA A 465 -14.69 -21.02 -6.48
N ALA A 466 -13.64 -20.95 -5.65
CA ALA A 466 -12.51 -20.08 -5.89
C ALA A 466 -11.80 -20.39 -7.21
N ALA A 467 -11.50 -21.67 -7.47
CA ALA A 467 -10.87 -22.09 -8.72
C ALA A 467 -11.74 -21.77 -9.94
N VAL A 468 -13.06 -22.00 -9.86
CA VAL A 468 -14.03 -21.68 -10.93
C VAL A 468 -14.12 -20.18 -11.19
N LEU A 469 -13.93 -19.32 -10.18
CA LEU A 469 -13.90 -17.87 -10.36
C LEU A 469 -12.54 -17.37 -10.86
N LEU A 470 -11.45 -17.98 -10.39
CA LEU A 470 -10.09 -17.60 -10.75
C LEU A 470 -9.77 -17.97 -12.19
N VAL A 471 -10.06 -19.20 -12.65
CA VAL A 471 -9.69 -19.68 -13.99
C VAL A 471 -10.21 -18.78 -15.13
N PRO A 472 -11.49 -18.36 -15.15
CA PRO A 472 -11.99 -17.38 -16.12
C PRO A 472 -11.32 -16.02 -15.96
N ALA A 473 -11.03 -15.57 -14.74
CA ALA A 473 -10.30 -14.33 -14.52
C ALA A 473 -8.89 -14.37 -15.13
N ILE A 474 -8.22 -15.54 -15.10
CA ILE A 474 -6.94 -15.76 -15.81
C ILE A 474 -7.14 -15.73 -17.30
N ALA A 475 -8.10 -16.49 -17.81
CA ALA A 475 -8.33 -16.62 -19.24
C ALA A 475 -8.74 -15.29 -19.88
N MET A 476 -9.54 -14.49 -19.17
CA MET A 476 -9.89 -13.12 -19.55
C MET A 476 -8.74 -12.14 -19.31
N GLY A 477 -7.80 -12.51 -18.44
CA GLY A 477 -6.68 -11.71 -17.99
C GLY A 477 -5.34 -12.00 -18.70
N THR A 478 -5.32 -12.87 -19.70
CA THR A 478 -4.14 -13.16 -20.53
C THR A 478 -4.43 -12.80 -21.98
N ASP A 479 -4.39 -11.51 -22.30
CA ASP A 479 -4.26 -11.05 -23.68
C ASP A 479 -2.81 -11.30 -24.13
N GLN A 480 -2.61 -11.86 -25.33
CA GLN A 480 -1.29 -12.09 -25.94
C GLN A 480 -0.41 -10.83 -25.89
N ARG A 481 -1.02 -9.65 -26.02
CA ARG A 481 -0.32 -8.36 -26.01
C ARG A 481 0.34 -8.02 -24.67
N SER A 482 -0.22 -8.48 -23.55
CA SER A 482 0.37 -8.28 -22.21
C SER A 482 1.68 -9.05 -22.08
N TRP A 483 1.66 -10.33 -22.46
CA TRP A 483 2.86 -11.18 -22.43
C TRP A 483 3.97 -10.62 -23.33
N LEU A 484 3.62 -10.21 -24.56
CA LEU A 484 4.57 -9.58 -25.48
C LEU A 484 5.22 -8.34 -24.84
N ARG A 485 4.47 -7.48 -24.16
CA ARG A 485 5.01 -6.27 -23.51
C ARG A 485 6.11 -6.55 -22.49
N ALA A 486 6.01 -7.65 -21.76
CA ALA A 486 6.94 -7.99 -20.70
C ALA A 486 8.24 -8.60 -21.22
N VAL A 487 8.15 -9.41 -22.28
CA VAL A 487 9.34 -10.03 -22.90
C VAL A 487 10.03 -9.09 -23.88
N LEU A 488 9.34 -8.08 -24.40
CA LEU A 488 9.91 -7.14 -25.37
C LEU A 488 10.86 -6.13 -24.71
N PRO A 489 12.00 -5.83 -25.36
CA PRO A 489 12.91 -4.75 -24.97
C PRO A 489 12.19 -3.40 -24.79
N PRO A 490 12.63 -2.52 -23.86
CA PRO A 490 12.01 -1.22 -23.62
C PRO A 490 11.82 -0.37 -24.87
N ALA A 491 12.75 -0.43 -25.83
CA ALA A 491 12.68 0.29 -27.11
C ALA A 491 11.48 -0.13 -27.98
N ILE A 492 11.00 -1.38 -27.87
CA ILE A 492 9.90 -1.90 -28.71
C ILE A 492 8.52 -1.66 -28.07
N ARG A 493 8.47 -1.47 -26.75
CA ARG A 493 7.20 -1.33 -26.01
C ARG A 493 6.28 -0.20 -26.49
N PRO A 494 6.78 0.97 -26.95
CA PRO A 494 5.92 2.04 -27.47
C PRO A 494 5.03 1.58 -28.63
N TYR A 495 5.51 0.67 -29.49
CA TYR A 495 4.81 0.22 -30.68
C TYR A 495 3.63 -0.71 -30.39
N LEU A 496 3.59 -1.39 -29.23
CA LEU A 496 2.46 -2.25 -28.84
C LEU A 496 1.15 -1.47 -28.66
N ALA A 497 1.22 -0.19 -28.30
CA ALA A 497 0.05 0.67 -28.09
C ALA A 497 -0.33 1.47 -29.34
N GLY A 498 0.49 1.40 -30.39
CA GLY A 498 0.52 2.39 -31.47
C GLY A 498 1.24 3.66 -31.05
N LEU A 499 2.35 3.93 -31.73
CA LEU A 499 3.17 5.10 -31.55
C LEU A 499 2.90 6.07 -32.71
N ALA A 500 2.16 7.13 -32.43
CA ALA A 500 1.92 8.20 -33.38
C ALA A 500 3.06 9.23 -33.30
N LEU A 501 3.96 9.19 -34.27
CA LEU A 501 5.08 10.11 -34.42
C LEU A 501 4.65 11.33 -35.26
N PRO A 502 4.68 12.55 -34.70
CA PRO A 502 4.60 13.76 -35.50
C PRO A 502 5.92 13.95 -36.28
N PRO A 503 5.91 14.76 -37.35
CA PRO A 503 7.12 15.05 -38.11
C PRO A 503 8.10 15.91 -37.30
N ASP A 504 9.40 15.70 -37.51
CA ASP A 504 10.47 16.40 -36.79
C ASP A 504 10.46 17.92 -37.05
N ARG A 505 10.01 18.33 -38.25
CA ARG A 505 9.89 19.73 -38.67
C ARG A 505 8.69 19.93 -39.61
N GLY A 506 8.02 21.06 -39.45
CA GLY A 506 6.92 21.51 -40.32
C GLY A 506 5.53 21.29 -39.72
N ALA A 507 4.59 22.16 -40.08
CA ALA A 507 3.18 22.11 -39.65
C ALA A 507 2.32 21.29 -40.64
N VAL A 508 2.84 20.15 -41.08
CA VAL A 508 2.13 19.28 -42.02
C VAL A 508 1.28 18.32 -41.19
N GLY A 509 0.01 18.16 -41.54
CA GLY A 509 -0.90 17.25 -40.82
C GLY A 509 -0.56 15.77 -40.97
N LEU A 510 0.64 15.40 -41.43
CA LEU A 510 1.04 14.01 -41.63
C LEU A 510 1.53 13.41 -40.30
N VAL A 511 1.13 12.18 -39.99
CA VAL A 511 1.55 11.44 -38.78
C VAL A 511 1.96 10.04 -39.20
N LEU A 512 3.08 9.54 -38.66
CA LEU A 512 3.48 8.14 -38.80
C LEU A 512 2.99 7.36 -37.57
N ASP A 513 2.00 6.49 -37.74
CA ASP A 513 1.52 5.56 -36.69
C ASP A 513 2.26 4.24 -36.83
N CYS A 514 3.20 3.97 -35.92
CA CYS A 514 3.96 2.73 -35.87
C CYS A 514 3.34 1.75 -34.86
N ARG A 515 3.02 0.53 -35.29
CA ARG A 515 2.43 -0.51 -34.45
C ARG A 515 3.26 -1.78 -34.51
N LEU A 516 3.34 -2.50 -33.39
CA LEU A 516 3.86 -3.85 -33.41
C LEU A 516 2.77 -4.80 -33.91
N ASP A 517 3.02 -5.42 -35.04
CA ASP A 517 2.29 -6.57 -35.56
C ASP A 517 2.96 -7.85 -35.05
N GLU A 518 2.18 -8.81 -34.56
CA GLU A 518 2.68 -10.01 -33.89
C GLU A 518 3.37 -10.98 -34.85
N GLU A 519 3.00 -10.95 -36.14
CA GLU A 519 3.53 -11.89 -37.14
C GLU A 519 4.75 -11.32 -37.87
N VAL A 520 4.73 -10.01 -38.15
CA VAL A 520 5.74 -9.37 -39.04
C VAL A 520 6.67 -8.38 -38.34
N GLY A 521 6.34 -7.87 -37.15
CA GLY A 521 7.18 -6.90 -36.43
C GLY A 521 6.63 -5.47 -36.46
N ILE A 522 7.49 -4.44 -36.39
CA ILE A 522 7.01 -3.05 -36.33
C ILE A 522 6.60 -2.60 -37.74
N VAL A 523 5.34 -2.21 -37.90
CA VAL A 523 4.76 -1.70 -39.14
C VAL A 523 4.38 -0.23 -39.01
N GLY A 524 4.71 0.56 -40.02
CA GLY A 524 4.39 1.99 -40.10
C GLY A 524 3.15 2.25 -40.95
N THR A 525 2.27 3.15 -40.52
CA THR A 525 1.14 3.64 -41.30
C THR A 525 1.19 5.17 -41.32
N LEU A 526 1.31 5.76 -42.51
CA LEU A 526 1.20 7.20 -42.68
C LEU A 526 -0.27 7.61 -42.68
N VAL A 527 -0.62 8.63 -41.89
CA VAL A 527 -1.98 9.15 -41.75
C VAL A 527 -1.98 10.64 -42.06
N ASN A 528 -2.74 11.05 -43.08
CA ASN A 528 -2.90 12.46 -43.43
C ASN A 528 -4.03 13.07 -42.58
N LYS A 529 -3.68 13.79 -41.52
CA LYS A 529 -4.61 14.61 -40.71
C LYS A 529 -4.72 16.06 -41.23
N GLY A 530 -4.11 16.38 -42.37
CA GLY A 530 -4.21 17.67 -43.03
C GLY A 530 -5.55 17.84 -43.76
N ALA A 531 -5.83 19.07 -44.21
CA ALA A 531 -7.07 19.41 -44.92
C ALA A 531 -7.01 19.15 -46.43
N SER A 532 -5.83 18.89 -46.98
CA SER A 532 -5.58 18.74 -48.42
C SER A 532 -5.02 17.36 -48.74
N PRO A 533 -5.37 16.77 -49.89
CA PRO A 533 -4.75 15.53 -50.35
C PRO A 533 -3.25 15.77 -50.60
N LEU A 534 -2.46 14.73 -50.37
CA LEU A 534 -1.05 14.69 -50.74
C LEU A 534 -0.96 13.80 -51.99
N SER A 535 -0.30 14.27 -53.05
CA SER A 535 -0.18 13.55 -54.33
C SER A 535 1.27 13.22 -54.61
N ALA A 536 1.51 12.07 -55.26
CA ALA A 536 2.84 11.56 -55.60
C ALA A 536 3.77 11.49 -54.37
N LEU A 537 3.32 10.86 -53.28
CA LEU A 537 4.13 10.70 -52.09
C LEU A 537 5.24 9.68 -52.36
N THR A 538 6.48 10.07 -52.07
CA THR A 538 7.62 9.16 -52.03
C THR A 538 8.03 8.99 -50.57
N VAL A 539 7.99 7.75 -50.10
CA VAL A 539 8.33 7.35 -48.73
C VAL A 539 9.66 6.62 -48.79
N THR A 540 10.68 7.18 -48.14
CA THR A 540 12.02 6.60 -48.06
C THR A 540 12.27 6.13 -46.63
N CYS A 541 12.36 4.82 -46.44
CA CYS A 541 12.80 4.24 -45.18
C CYS A 541 14.34 4.16 -45.16
N ILE A 542 14.94 4.53 -44.03
CA ILE A 542 16.40 4.60 -43.85
C ILE A 542 16.77 3.78 -42.62
N ASP A 543 17.61 2.76 -42.81
CA ASP A 543 18.11 1.91 -41.73
C ASP A 543 19.26 2.56 -40.92
N GLU A 544 19.75 1.86 -39.90
CA GLU A 544 20.89 2.31 -39.08
C GLU A 544 22.21 2.48 -39.85
N LYS A 545 22.30 1.96 -41.09
CA LYS A 545 23.48 2.02 -41.96
C LYS A 545 23.33 3.05 -43.09
N ASP A 546 22.25 3.83 -43.08
CA ASP A 546 21.91 4.80 -44.14
C ASP A 546 21.58 4.12 -45.49
N GLU A 547 21.17 2.84 -45.47
CA GLU A 547 20.58 2.17 -46.64
C GLU A 547 19.14 2.66 -46.83
N ARG A 548 18.79 3.01 -48.08
CA ARG A 548 17.53 3.68 -48.42
C ARG A 548 16.62 2.78 -49.23
N HIS A 549 15.36 2.69 -48.83
CA HIS A 549 14.30 1.98 -49.56
C HIS A 549 13.14 2.92 -49.88
N GLU A 550 12.89 3.13 -51.18
CA GLU A 550 11.88 4.06 -51.67
C GLU A 550 10.60 3.35 -52.09
N MET A 551 9.47 3.87 -51.64
CA MET A 551 8.13 3.40 -51.96
C MET A 551 7.26 4.56 -52.45
N LEU A 552 6.35 4.26 -53.38
CA LEU A 552 5.49 5.26 -54.01
C LEU A 552 4.03 5.08 -53.58
N CYS A 553 3.42 6.18 -53.13
CA CYS A 553 1.99 6.27 -52.86
C CYS A 553 1.40 7.37 -53.76
N GLU A 554 0.55 6.98 -54.71
CA GLU A 554 0.01 7.90 -55.73
C GLU A 554 -0.76 9.07 -55.12
N GLU A 555 -1.58 8.81 -54.11
CA GLU A 555 -2.36 9.84 -53.42
C GLU A 555 -2.72 9.40 -51.99
N LEU A 556 -2.66 10.35 -51.05
CA LEU A 556 -3.12 10.18 -49.67
C LEU A 556 -4.14 11.29 -49.32
N ALA A 557 -5.42 10.94 -49.41
CA ALA A 557 -6.55 11.85 -49.15
C ALA A 557 -6.56 12.40 -47.70
N PRO A 558 -7.24 13.54 -47.43
CA PRO A 558 -7.48 14.04 -46.08
C PRO A 558 -8.19 12.99 -45.21
N GLY A 559 -7.65 12.69 -44.03
CA GLY A 559 -8.09 11.61 -43.15
C GLY A 559 -7.69 10.21 -43.62
N GLY A 560 -7.06 10.08 -44.79
CA GLY A 560 -6.61 8.82 -45.36
C GLY A 560 -5.38 8.24 -44.65
N SER A 561 -5.19 6.93 -44.79
CA SER A 561 -4.04 6.20 -44.27
C SER A 561 -3.41 5.31 -45.33
N TRP A 562 -2.08 5.24 -45.36
CA TRP A 562 -1.31 4.35 -46.23
C TRP A 562 -0.33 3.51 -45.39
N LYS A 563 -0.47 2.19 -45.47
CA LYS A 563 0.36 1.23 -44.72
C LYS A 563 1.62 0.95 -45.53
N ILE A 564 2.78 1.07 -44.89
CA ILE A 564 4.06 0.67 -45.44
C ILE A 564 4.06 -0.86 -45.54
N ASP A 565 4.41 -1.40 -46.71
CA ASP A 565 4.33 -2.84 -46.97
C ASP A 565 5.35 -3.59 -46.08
N PRO A 566 4.90 -4.47 -45.16
CA PRO A 566 5.80 -5.24 -44.31
C PRO A 566 6.72 -6.20 -45.08
N ASP A 567 6.36 -6.58 -46.30
CA ASP A 567 7.22 -7.43 -47.15
C ASP A 567 8.36 -6.61 -47.77
N GLU A 568 8.23 -5.28 -47.84
CA GLU A 568 9.24 -4.36 -48.35
C GLU A 568 10.10 -3.75 -47.24
N TRP A 569 9.50 -3.42 -46.07
CA TRP A 569 10.22 -2.85 -44.94
C TRP A 569 9.62 -3.23 -43.58
N LEU A 570 10.50 -3.61 -42.64
CA LEU A 570 10.16 -3.82 -41.24
C LEU A 570 10.99 -2.89 -40.37
N PHE A 571 10.32 -2.13 -39.50
CA PHE A 571 11.00 -1.11 -38.73
C PHE A 571 11.83 -1.69 -37.58
N ALA A 572 13.03 -1.15 -37.39
CA ALA A 572 13.81 -1.26 -36.16
C ALA A 572 13.78 0.06 -35.35
N PRO A 573 14.00 0.03 -34.02
CA PRO A 573 14.21 1.26 -33.25
C PRO A 573 15.34 2.11 -33.84
N ALA A 574 15.25 3.44 -33.71
CA ALA A 574 16.19 4.41 -34.27
C ALA A 574 16.23 4.58 -35.81
N GLU A 575 15.45 3.81 -36.58
CA GLU A 575 15.30 4.03 -38.02
C GLU A 575 14.56 5.34 -38.35
N GLN A 576 14.73 5.81 -39.59
CA GLN A 576 14.13 7.06 -40.05
C GLN A 576 13.20 6.84 -41.24
N VAL A 577 12.20 7.70 -41.34
CA VAL A 577 11.31 7.77 -42.51
C VAL A 577 11.36 9.18 -43.06
N GLU A 578 11.73 9.32 -44.32
CA GLU A 578 11.62 10.57 -45.09
C GLU A 578 10.41 10.50 -46.01
N VAL A 579 9.57 11.54 -46.01
CA VAL A 579 8.41 11.63 -46.90
C VAL A 579 8.48 12.91 -47.71
N THR A 580 8.36 12.78 -49.03
CA THR A 580 8.22 13.89 -49.98
C THR A 580 6.93 13.72 -50.78
N TRP A 581 6.38 14.80 -51.33
CA TRP A 581 5.20 14.78 -52.20
C TRP A 581 5.19 15.99 -53.13
N GLU A 582 4.28 16.01 -54.10
CA GLU A 582 4.19 17.10 -55.07
C GLU A 582 3.91 18.45 -54.39
N GLY A 583 4.75 19.46 -54.68
CA GLY A 583 4.64 20.80 -54.09
C GLY A 583 5.35 20.98 -52.75
N GLN A 584 5.95 19.92 -52.18
CA GLN A 584 6.75 20.02 -50.97
C GLN A 584 8.22 20.33 -51.28
N GLU A 585 8.73 21.45 -50.77
CA GLU A 585 10.12 21.88 -51.05
C GLU A 585 11.19 21.11 -50.28
N GLN A 586 10.87 20.58 -49.09
CA GLN A 586 11.81 19.85 -48.23
C GLN A 586 11.20 18.57 -47.68
N PRO A 587 11.96 17.46 -47.61
CA PRO A 587 11.47 16.21 -47.03
C PRO A 587 11.02 16.39 -45.59
N VAL A 588 10.00 15.63 -45.21
CA VAL A 588 9.51 15.51 -43.85
C VAL A 588 10.13 14.27 -43.22
N HIS A 589 10.77 14.43 -42.07
CA HIS A 589 11.45 13.34 -41.37
C HIS A 589 10.64 12.87 -40.16
N PHE A 590 10.66 11.56 -39.93
CA PHE A 590 10.21 10.91 -38.71
C PHE A 590 11.36 10.07 -38.18
N THR A 591 11.68 10.21 -36.90
CA THR A 591 12.69 9.39 -36.23
C THR A 591 12.00 8.46 -35.23
N LEU A 592 12.22 7.15 -35.38
CA LEU A 592 11.69 6.16 -34.44
C LEU A 592 12.50 6.19 -33.14
N PRO A 593 11.86 6.22 -31.96
CA PRO A 593 12.53 6.29 -30.66
C PRO A 593 13.24 5.00 -30.22
#